data_AF-A0ABD0QFE5-F1
#
_entry.id   AF-A0ABD0QFE5-F1
#
_cell.length_a   1.000
_cell.length_b   1.000
_cell.length_c   1.000
_cell.angle_alpha   90.00
_cell.angle_beta   90.00
_cell.angle_gamma   90.00
#
_symmetry.space_group_name_H-M   'P 1'
#
loop_
_entity.id
_entity.type
_entity.pdbx_description
1 polymer ?
#
loop_
_entity_poly.entity_id
_entity_poly.type
_entity_poly.pdbx_seq_one_letter_code
_entity_poly.pdbx_strand_id
1 'polypeptide(L)' 'EGHIDLVVNLPNNNTKFLKDNFQIRRMAVDYGVPLITNFQVVKLFAEAIRYSSDLDATSLFHYRQREPRL' A
#
# COMPACT_ATOMS: atom_id res chain seq x y z
N GLU A 1 14.28 14.05 -5.22
CA GLU A 1 14.42 12.62 -5.52
C GLU A 1 13.56 11.83 -4.52
N GLY A 2 12.51 11.17 -5.01
CA GLY A 2 11.75 10.16 -4.28
C GLY A 2 11.95 8.86 -5.04
N HIS A 3 12.77 7.96 -4.51
CA HIS A 3 13.09 6.67 -5.15
C HIS A 3 12.24 5.52 -4.63
N ILE A 4 11.42 5.76 -3.60
CA ILE A 4 10.59 4.77 -2.94
C ILE A 4 9.18 5.35 -2.79
N ASP A 5 8.23 4.76 -3.51
CA ASP A 5 6.83 5.19 -3.55
C ASP A 5 5.88 4.24 -2.82
N LEU A 6 6.42 3.17 -2.21
CA LEU A 6 5.69 2.22 -1.35
C LEU A 6 6.65 1.56 -0.37
N VAL A 7 6.24 1.43 0.89
CA VAL A 7 6.95 0.68 1.92
C VAL A 7 6.11 -0.51 2.38
N VAL A 8 6.70 -1.71 2.35
CA VAL A 8 6.12 -2.91 2.95
C VAL A 8 6.98 -3.32 4.14
N ASN A 9 6.44 -3.22 5.36
CA ASN A 9 7.15 -3.56 6.59
C ASN A 9 6.32 -4.53 7.45
N LEU A 10 6.47 -5.82 7.18
CA LEU A 10 5.75 -6.88 7.87
C LEU A 10 6.27 -7.11 9.30
N PRO A 11 5.45 -7.64 10.22
CA PRO A 11 5.89 -7.92 11.58
C PRO A 11 7.01 -8.96 11.54
N ASN A 12 8.12 -8.64 12.19
CA ASN A 12 9.16 -9.60 12.48
C ASN A 12 9.27 -9.72 14.01
N ASN A 13 9.39 -10.95 14.51
CA ASN A 13 9.55 -11.21 15.96
C ASN A 13 11.02 -11.09 16.39
N ASN A 14 11.88 -10.54 15.53
CA ASN A 14 13.31 -10.38 15.79
C ASN A 14 13.56 -9.03 16.48
N THR A 15 13.79 -9.11 17.79
CA THR A 15 14.03 -7.94 18.64
C THR A 15 15.23 -7.10 18.21
N LYS A 16 16.17 -7.66 17.44
CA LYS A 16 17.36 -6.94 16.94
C LYS A 16 17.01 -5.77 16.02
N PHE A 17 15.92 -5.85 15.26
CA PHE A 17 15.56 -4.87 14.24
C PHE A 17 14.38 -3.98 14.66
N LEU A 18 14.02 -3.96 15.94
CA LEU A 18 12.83 -3.23 16.39
C LEU A 18 12.96 -1.72 16.13
N LYS A 19 14.13 -1.14 16.40
CA LYS A 19 14.42 0.28 16.15
C LYS A 19 14.42 0.61 14.67
N ASP A 20 15.07 -0.21 13.85
CA ASP A 20 15.16 0.01 12.40
C ASP A 20 13.79 -0.09 11.74
N ASN A 21 12.99 -1.11 12.11
CA ASN A 21 11.61 -1.25 11.65
C ASN A 21 10.75 -0.04 12.03
N PHE A 22 10.93 0.49 13.25
CA PHE A 22 10.25 1.71 13.65
C PHE A 22 10.67 2.91 12.78
N GLN A 23 11.97 3.10 12.55
CA GLN A 23 12.46 4.21 11.72
C GLN A 23 11.96 4.12 10.28
N ILE A 24 11.96 2.93 9.67
CA ILE A 24 11.42 2.70 8.32
C ILE A 24 9.94 3.12 8.26
N ARG A 25 9.12 2.65 9.21
CA ARG A 25 7.69 2.99 9.26
C ARG A 25 7.46 4.48 9.51
N ARG A 26 8.27 5.09 10.37
CA ARG A 26 8.17 6.52 10.68
C ARG A 26 8.50 7.38 9.46
N MET A 27 9.59 7.06 8.76
CA MET A 27 9.98 7.78 7.54
C MET A 27 8.89 7.67 6.47
N ALA A 28 8.32 6.48 6.25
CA ALA A 28 7.23 6.32 5.27
C ALA A 28 6.06 7.27 5.56
N VAL A 29 5.63 7.35 6.82
CA VAL A 29 4.56 8.25 7.25
C VAL A 29 4.95 9.72 7.11
N ASP A 30 6.15 10.11 7.56
CA ASP A 30 6.63 11.50 7.52
C ASP A 30 6.74 12.04 6.09
N TYR A 31 7.09 11.19 5.12
CA TYR A 31 7.19 11.55 3.70
C TYR A 31 5.90 11.30 2.91
N GLY A 32 4.80 10.86 3.56
CA GLY A 32 3.53 10.57 2.88
C GLY A 32 3.57 9.38 1.93
N VAL A 33 4.56 8.49 2.07
CA VAL A 33 4.69 7.26 1.29
C VAL A 33 3.79 6.17 1.89
N PRO A 34 2.93 5.50 1.10
CA PRO A 34 2.09 4.42 1.59
C PRO A 34 2.88 3.33 2.32
N LEU A 35 2.35 2.87 3.46
CA LEU A 35 2.95 1.86 4.32
C LEU A 35 2.00 0.68 4.52
N ILE A 36 2.42 -0.53 4.14
CA ILE A 36 1.67 -1.77 4.37
C ILE A 36 2.41 -2.63 5.39
N THR A 37 1.73 -3.02 6.47
CA THR A 37 2.30 -3.79 7.59
C THR A 37 1.67 -5.16 7.78
N ASN A 38 0.77 -5.59 6.89
CA ASN A 38 0.08 -6.88 6.97
C ASN A 38 0.25 -7.67 5.67
N PHE A 39 0.59 -8.95 5.79
CA PHE A 39 0.88 -9.82 4.65
C PHE A 39 -0.33 -10.05 3.74
N GLN A 40 -1.53 -10.21 4.30
CA GLN A 40 -2.76 -10.42 3.53
C GLN A 40 -3.11 -9.17 2.72
N VAL A 41 -2.89 -7.98 3.29
CA VAL A 41 -3.07 -6.70 2.57
C VAL A 41 -2.07 -6.56 1.42
N VAL A 42 -0.80 -6.95 1.62
CA VAL A 42 0.20 -6.95 0.52
C VAL A 42 -0.25 -7.88 -0.61
N LYS A 43 -0.72 -9.08 -0.26
CA LYS A 43 -1.20 -10.05 -1.26
C LYS A 43 -2.39 -9.50 -2.05
N LEU A 44 -3.39 -8.95 -1.36
CA LEU A 44 -4.56 -8.33 -2.00
C LEU A 44 -4.14 -7.16 -2.91
N PHE A 45 -3.21 -6.32 -2.46
CA PHE A 45 -2.71 -5.19 -3.23
C PHE A 45 -1.97 -5.64 -4.50
N ALA A 46 -1.09 -6.64 -4.39
CA ALA A 46 -0.37 -7.19 -5.53
C ALA A 46 -1.30 -7.84 -6.56
N GLU A 47 -2.32 -8.57 -6.09
CA GLU A 47 -3.37 -9.12 -6.95
C GLU A 47 -4.16 -7.99 -7.64
N ALA A 48 -4.60 -6.98 -6.90
CA ALA A 48 -5.35 -5.85 -7.44
C ALA A 48 -4.58 -5.11 -8.55
N ILE A 49 -3.29 -4.81 -8.32
CA ILE A 49 -2.44 -4.14 -9.33
C ILE A 49 -2.26 -5.01 -10.57
N ARG A 50 -2.08 -6.32 -10.41
CA ARG A 50 -1.97 -7.24 -11.55
C ARG A 50 -3.20 -7.20 -12.45
N TYR A 51 -4.40 -7.01 -11.89
CA TYR A 51 -5.64 -6.92 -12.64
C TYR A 51 -5.96 -5.51 -13.14
N SER A 52 -5.25 -4.48 -12.66
CA SER A 52 -5.47 -3.10 -13.10
C SER A 52 -4.58 -2.78 -14.31
N SER A 53 -5.06 -3.09 -15.52
CA SER A 53 -4.33 -2.87 -16.77
C SER A 53 -4.21 -1.39 -17.16
N ASP A 54 -5.23 -0.58 -16.84
CA ASP A 54 -5.27 0.87 -17.03
C ASP A 54 -5.98 1.47 -15.80
N LEU A 55 -5.20 1.95 -14.83
CA LEU A 55 -5.74 2.73 -13.72
C LEU A 55 -5.93 4.16 -14.21
N ASP A 56 -7.10 4.44 -14.78
CA ASP A 56 -7.48 5.83 -14.98
C ASP A 56 -7.65 6.49 -13.61
N ALA A 57 -6.99 7.63 -13.38
CA ALA A 57 -7.07 8.38 -12.14
C ALA A 57 -8.47 8.99 -11.90
N THR A 58 -9.45 8.65 -12.74
CA THR A 58 -10.86 8.84 -12.46
C THR A 58 -11.20 8.38 -11.05
N SER A 59 -11.90 9.24 -10.32
CA SER A 59 -12.35 8.97 -8.98
C SER A 59 -13.09 7.63 -8.88
N LEU A 60 -12.94 6.89 -7.78
CA LEU A 60 -13.77 5.72 -7.45
C LEU A 60 -15.27 6.00 -7.55
N PHE A 61 -15.72 7.25 -7.39
CA PHE A 61 -17.11 7.66 -7.60
C PHE A 61 -17.59 7.45 -9.05
N HIS A 62 -16.68 7.42 -10.02
CA HIS A 62 -16.97 7.18 -11.43
C HIS A 62 -17.42 5.73 -11.69
N TYR A 63 -16.91 4.76 -10.91
CA TYR A 63 -17.30 3.36 -11.03
C TYR A 63 -18.66 3.05 -10.39
N ARG A 64 -19.05 3.77 -9.31
CA ARG A 64 -20.37 3.60 -8.68
C ARG A 64 -21.54 3.93 -9.61
N GLN A 65 -21.33 4.78 -10.63
CA GLN A 65 -22.37 5.10 -11.62
C GLN A 65 -22.56 4.00 -12.67
N ARG A 66 -21.62 3.04 -12.80
CA ARG A 66 -21.68 1.94 -13.77
C ARG A 66 -22.24 0.64 -13.21
N GLU A 67 -22.50 0.54 -11.91
CA GLU A 67 -23.26 -0.60 -11.38
C GLU A 67 -24.72 -0.46 -11.83
N PRO A 68 -25.26 -1.42 -12.60
CA PRO A 68 -26.69 -1.46 -12.85
C PRO A 68 -27.36 -1.62 -11.49
N ARG A 69 -28.32 -0.74 -11.18
CA ARG A 69 -29.22 -0.96 -10.05
C ARG A 69 -29.83 -2.35 -10.21
N LEU A 70 -29.63 -3.21 -9.20
CA LEU A 70 -30.44 -4.41 -8.99
C LEU A 70 -31.93 -4.04 -8.96
#